data_AF-A0A958AAK2-F1
#
_entry.id   AF-A0A958AAK2-F1
#
_cell.length_a   1.000
_cell.length_b   1.000
_cell.length_c   1.000
_cell.angle_alpha   90.00
_cell.angle_beta   90.00
_cell.angle_gamma   90.00
#
_symmetry.space_group_name_H-M   'P 1'
#
loop_
_entity.id
_entity.type
_entity.pdbx_description
1 polymer ?
#
loop_
_entity_poly.entity_id
_entity_poly.type
_entity_poly.pdbx_seq_one_letter_code
_entity_poly.pdbx_strand_id
1 'polypeptide(L)'
;MVRRLPYLSNSRLFERLYLIWYNSLVNTDAILRVVFFLTNSGSEPVRDWLKSLDKADRQTIGEDIKLVQFRWPLGMPLVRKMEADLWEVRSRLSGGRIARVLFTVRGGEMALLHSFIKKSRKTPIKDLELARRRKDLWLSG
;
A
#
# COMPACT_ATOMS: atom_id res chain seq x y z
N MET A 1 -12.44 18.50 28.83
CA MET A 1 -13.22 19.37 27.91
C MET A 1 -13.51 18.57 26.65
N VAL A 2 -14.69 17.95 26.54
CA VAL A 2 -15.03 17.10 25.38
C VAL A 2 -15.86 17.94 24.40
N ARG A 3 -15.29 18.30 23.26
CA ARG A 3 -16.05 18.94 22.18
C ARG A 3 -16.68 17.85 21.33
N ARG A 4 -18.02 17.77 21.32
CA ARG A 4 -18.77 16.94 20.36
C ARG A 4 -18.45 17.43 18.95
N LEU A 5 -17.91 16.55 18.10
CA LEU A 5 -17.83 16.81 16.67
C LEU A 5 -19.23 16.70 16.05
N PRO A 6 -19.59 17.58 15.11
CA PRO A 6 -20.87 17.50 14.42
C PRO A 6 -20.97 16.20 13.63
N TYR A 7 -22.11 15.52 13.76
CA TYR A 7 -22.44 14.30 13.04
C TYR A 7 -22.57 14.62 11.54
N LEU A 8 -21.46 14.56 10.81
CA LEU A 8 -21.43 14.67 9.36
C LEU A 8 -21.51 13.27 8.77
N SER A 9 -22.63 13.02 8.10
CA SER A 9 -22.92 11.81 7.33
C SER A 9 -21.74 11.41 6.40
N ASN A 10 -21.12 10.28 6.70
CA ASN A 10 -20.56 9.29 5.77
C ASN A 10 -19.78 9.81 4.54
N SER A 11 -18.89 10.78 4.72
CA SER A 11 -18.01 11.26 3.65
C SER A 11 -16.59 10.69 3.79
N ARG A 12 -16.04 10.14 2.70
CA ARG A 12 -14.68 9.51 2.66
C ARG A 12 -13.53 10.44 3.04
N LEU A 13 -13.76 11.76 2.96
CA LEU A 13 -12.80 12.77 3.42
C LEU A 13 -12.73 12.81 4.94
N PHE A 14 -13.86 12.59 5.63
CA PHE A 14 -13.89 12.53 7.09
C PHE A 14 -13.11 11.31 7.62
N GLU A 15 -13.28 10.12 7.04
CA GLU A 15 -12.46 8.96 7.44
C GLU A 15 -10.97 9.21 7.24
N ARG A 16 -10.56 9.79 6.10
CA ARG A 16 -9.15 10.06 5.82
C ARG A 16 -8.58 11.13 6.76
N LEU A 17 -9.30 12.22 7.00
CA LEU A 17 -8.88 13.29 7.92
C LEU A 17 -8.92 12.84 9.39
N TYR A 18 -9.93 12.07 9.80
CA TYR A 18 -10.03 11.48 11.13
C TYR A 18 -8.87 10.50 11.38
N LEU A 19 -8.57 9.64 10.41
CA LEU A 19 -7.42 8.74 10.50
C LEU A 19 -6.11 9.52 10.55
N ILE A 20 -5.93 10.57 9.74
CA ILE A 20 -4.73 11.43 9.82
C ILE A 20 -4.59 12.08 11.21
N TRP A 21 -5.69 12.64 11.73
CA TRP A 21 -5.71 13.31 13.03
C TRP A 21 -5.50 12.33 14.21
N TYR A 22 -6.17 11.18 14.19
CA TYR A 22 -5.98 10.09 15.15
C TYR A 22 -4.57 9.47 15.03
N ASN A 23 -4.03 9.31 13.83
CA ASN A 23 -2.69 8.78 13.60
C ASN A 23 -1.57 9.72 14.08
N SER A 24 -1.81 11.03 14.05
CA SER A 24 -0.89 12.01 14.67
C SER A 24 -0.80 11.87 16.19
N LEU A 25 -1.76 11.19 16.83
CA LEU A 25 -1.88 11.09 18.28
C LEU A 25 -1.52 9.69 18.84
N VAL A 26 -1.29 8.68 17.99
CA VAL A 26 -1.14 7.29 18.46
C VAL A 26 0.07 6.60 17.83
N ASN A 27 1.04 6.27 18.69
CA ASN A 27 2.24 5.42 18.50
C ASN A 27 3.13 5.75 17.28
N THR A 28 4.35 6.22 17.55
CA THR A 28 5.36 6.63 16.58
C THR A 28 6.21 5.48 16.04
N ASP A 29 6.04 4.26 16.56
CA ASP A 29 6.86 3.13 16.16
C ASP A 29 6.19 2.35 15.02
N ALA A 30 6.95 2.13 13.95
CA ALA A 30 6.47 1.38 12.80
C ALA A 30 6.31 -0.10 13.14
N ILE A 31 5.14 -0.69 12.86
CA ILE A 31 4.87 -2.12 13.04
C ILE A 31 5.66 -2.94 12.02
N LEU A 32 5.74 -2.44 10.77
CA LEU A 32 6.51 -3.08 9.70
C LEU A 32 7.70 -2.22 9.28
N ARG A 33 8.80 -2.87 8.91
CA ARG A 33 9.87 -2.27 8.13
C ARG A 33 9.55 -2.43 6.64
N VAL A 34 9.38 -1.33 5.91
CA VAL A 34 9.12 -1.39 4.46
C VAL A 34 10.43 -1.52 3.71
N VAL A 35 10.52 -2.52 2.83
CA VAL A 35 11.66 -2.78 1.95
C VAL A 35 11.21 -2.91 0.50
N PHE A 36 12.08 -2.54 -0.44
CA PHE A 36 11.85 -2.76 -1.87
C PHE A 36 12.42 -4.11 -2.27
N PHE A 37 11.66 -4.89 -3.05
CA PHE A 37 12.21 -6.09 -3.68
C PHE A 37 13.32 -5.71 -4.67
N LEU A 38 14.50 -6.29 -4.48
CA LEU A 38 15.64 -6.17 -5.38
C LEU A 38 15.69 -7.38 -6.31
N THR A 39 15.73 -7.14 -7.62
CA THR A 39 15.91 -8.22 -8.61
C THR A 39 17.36 -8.70 -8.63
N ASN A 40 17.61 -9.88 -9.20
CA ASN A 40 18.97 -10.39 -9.42
C ASN A 40 19.83 -9.46 -10.30
N SER A 41 19.21 -8.60 -11.12
CA SER A 41 19.90 -7.59 -11.92
C SER A 41 20.11 -6.26 -11.19
N GLY A 42 19.81 -6.18 -9.90
CA GLY A 42 20.02 -4.98 -9.07
C GLY A 42 18.96 -3.89 -9.22
N SER A 43 17.81 -4.16 -9.86
CA SER A 43 16.73 -3.19 -9.99
C SER A 43 15.70 -3.29 -8.87
N GLU A 44 15.06 -2.17 -8.51
CA GLU A 44 14.02 -2.07 -7.49
C GLU A 44 12.69 -1.66 -8.14
N PRO A 45 11.90 -2.60 -8.70
CA PRO A 45 10.86 -2.27 -9.68
C PRO A 45 9.78 -1.32 -9.14
N VAL A 46 9.40 -1.46 -7.87
CA VAL A 46 8.41 -0.57 -7.25
C VAL A 46 8.99 0.81 -6.99
N ARG A 47 10.26 0.91 -6.60
CA ARG A 47 10.93 2.20 -6.38
C ARG A 47 11.07 2.96 -7.69
N ASP A 48 11.52 2.29 -8.74
CA ASP A 48 11.68 2.86 -10.08
C ASP A 48 10.34 3.32 -10.64
N TRP A 49 9.29 2.51 -10.44
CA TRP A 49 7.93 2.90 -10.80
C TRP A 49 7.41 4.10 -10.01
N LEU A 50 7.59 4.15 -8.68
CA LEU A 50 7.19 5.33 -7.89
C LEU A 50 7.91 6.61 -8.36
N LYS A 51 9.19 6.51 -8.72
CA LYS A 51 9.98 7.64 -9.22
C LYS A 51 9.46 8.17 -10.56
N SER A 52 8.86 7.33 -11.41
CA SER A 52 8.32 7.74 -12.71
C SER A 52 6.94 8.40 -12.64
N LEU A 53 6.24 8.31 -11.49
CA LEU A 53 4.95 8.96 -11.28
C LEU A 53 5.09 10.47 -11.01
N ASP A 54 4.01 11.20 -11.29
CA ASP A 54 3.88 12.58 -10.83
C ASP A 54 3.89 12.67 -9.29
N LYS A 55 4.17 13.87 -8.78
CA LYS A 55 4.33 14.11 -7.34
C LYS A 55 3.08 13.75 -6.54
N ALA A 56 1.89 14.04 -7.05
CA ALA A 56 0.63 13.85 -6.33
C ALA A 56 0.26 12.36 -6.22
N ASP A 57 0.44 11.61 -7.32
CA ASP A 57 0.24 10.17 -7.33
C ASP A 57 1.25 9.46 -6.42
N ARG A 58 2.54 9.81 -6.53
CA ARG A 58 3.61 9.25 -5.68
C ARG A 58 3.34 9.52 -4.20
N GLN A 59 2.91 10.73 -3.85
CA GLN A 59 2.59 11.08 -2.48
C GLN A 59 1.42 10.26 -1.93
N THR A 60 0.32 10.15 -2.70
CA THR A 60 -0.85 9.37 -2.29
C THR A 60 -0.50 7.91 -2.01
N ILE A 61 0.27 7.30 -2.91
CA ILE A 61 0.69 5.89 -2.74
C ILE A 61 1.64 5.75 -1.54
N GLY A 62 2.56 6.69 -1.35
CA GLY A 62 3.47 6.69 -0.21
C GLY A 62 2.75 6.80 1.14
N GLU A 63 1.74 7.67 1.23
CA GLU A 63 0.89 7.81 2.42
C GLU A 63 0.13 6.52 2.73
N ASP A 64 -0.40 5.85 1.71
CA ASP A 64 -1.13 4.59 1.86
C ASP A 64 -0.20 3.45 2.31
N ILE A 65 1.00 3.34 1.73
CA ILE A 65 2.03 2.38 2.19
C ILE A 65 2.43 2.67 3.64
N LYS A 66 2.65 3.95 3.97
CA LYS A 66 2.95 4.36 5.35
C LYS A 66 1.81 3.99 6.30
N LEU A 67 0.55 4.15 5.90
CA LEU A 67 -0.57 3.74 6.74
C LEU A 67 -0.53 2.23 7.03
N VAL A 68 -0.24 1.40 6.03
CA VAL A 68 -0.04 -0.05 6.22
C VAL A 68 1.15 -0.34 7.14
N GLN A 69 2.27 0.37 6.95
CA GLN A 69 3.47 0.24 7.76
C GLN A 69 3.21 0.41 9.27
N PHE A 70 2.41 1.42 9.64
CA PHE A 70 2.17 1.79 11.03
C PHE A 70 0.94 1.11 11.66
N ARG A 71 0.08 0.47 10.85
CA ARG A 71 -1.21 -0.06 11.31
C ARG A 71 -1.50 -1.49 10.85
N TRP A 72 -0.48 -2.21 10.38
CA TRP A 72 -0.63 -3.61 10.01
C TRP A 72 -1.17 -4.46 11.19
N PRO A 73 -2.12 -5.39 10.96
CA PRO A 73 -2.79 -5.71 9.71
C PRO A 73 -3.99 -4.81 9.38
N LEU A 74 -4.15 -4.46 8.10
CA LEU A 74 -5.29 -3.70 7.59
C LEU A 74 -6.12 -4.53 6.60
N GLY A 75 -7.40 -4.18 6.50
CA GLY A 75 -8.36 -4.78 5.57
C GLY A 75 -8.79 -3.82 4.45
N MET A 76 -9.87 -4.21 3.75
CA MET A 76 -10.50 -3.38 2.73
C MET A 76 -11.03 -2.08 3.36
N PRO A 77 -11.02 -0.95 2.63
CA PRO A 77 -10.74 -0.83 1.21
C PRO A 77 -9.26 -0.66 0.83
N LEU A 78 -8.37 -0.43 1.80
CA LEU A 78 -6.96 -0.10 1.56
C LEU A 78 -6.13 -1.33 1.22
N VAL A 79 -6.28 -2.40 1.99
CA VAL A 79 -5.54 -3.65 1.79
C VAL A 79 -6.49 -4.75 1.35
N ARG A 80 -6.08 -5.52 0.35
CA ARG A 80 -6.79 -6.74 -0.05
C ARG A 80 -5.83 -7.92 -0.05
N LYS A 81 -6.24 -9.01 0.59
CA LYS A 81 -5.57 -10.31 0.47
C LYS A 81 -5.79 -10.86 -0.94
N MET A 82 -4.70 -11.21 -1.61
CA MET A 82 -4.72 -11.76 -2.97
C MET A 82 -4.59 -13.28 -2.91
N GLU A 83 -3.58 -13.77 -2.20
CA GLU A 83 -3.26 -15.19 -2.02
C GLU A 83 -2.62 -15.42 -0.63
N ALA A 84 -2.13 -16.62 -0.37
CA ALA A 84 -1.26 -16.87 0.78
C ALA A 84 0.01 -16.02 0.69
N ASP A 85 0.27 -15.27 1.76
CA ASP A 85 1.40 -14.36 1.91
C ASP A 85 1.52 -13.28 0.83
N LEU A 86 0.40 -12.92 0.18
CA LEU A 86 0.36 -11.93 -0.87
C LEU A 86 -0.84 -11.00 -0.72
N TRP A 87 -0.57 -9.70 -0.65
CA TRP A 87 -1.56 -8.64 -0.49
C TRP A 87 -1.35 -7.52 -1.51
N GLU A 88 -2.36 -6.68 -1.72
CA GLU A 88 -2.24 -5.41 -2.44
C GLU A 88 -2.58 -4.23 -1.51
N VAL A 89 -1.77 -3.16 -1.57
CA VAL A 89 -2.19 -1.80 -1.17
C VAL A 89 -2.93 -1.18 -2.35
N ARG A 90 -4.08 -0.56 -2.08
CA ARG A 90 -4.99 0.01 -3.08
C ARG A 90 -5.09 1.52 -2.89
N SER A 91 -4.39 2.26 -3.73
CA SER A 91 -4.39 3.72 -3.71
C SER A 91 -5.33 4.29 -4.74
N ARG A 92 -6.27 5.13 -4.30
CA ARG A 92 -7.18 5.86 -5.19
C ARG A 92 -6.52 7.15 -5.64
N LEU A 93 -6.30 7.26 -6.94
CA LEU A 93 -5.64 8.40 -7.57
C LEU A 93 -6.68 9.31 -8.25
N SER A 94 -6.21 10.44 -8.76
CA SER A 94 -7.03 11.36 -9.57
C SER A 94 -7.57 10.67 -10.83
N GLY A 95 -8.73 11.14 -11.31
CA GLY A 95 -9.38 10.59 -12.50
C GLY A 95 -9.92 9.16 -12.33
N GLY A 96 -10.16 8.72 -11.10
CA GLY A 96 -10.71 7.38 -10.81
C GLY A 96 -9.74 6.22 -11.01
N ARG A 97 -8.46 6.51 -11.27
CA ARG A 97 -7.38 5.52 -11.40
C ARG A 97 -7.11 4.86 -10.04
N ILE A 98 -6.70 3.58 -10.08
CA ILE A 98 -6.32 2.84 -8.87
C ILE A 98 -4.91 2.30 -9.07
N ALA A 99 -3.98 2.80 -8.26
CA ALA A 99 -2.65 2.22 -8.12
C ALA A 99 -2.70 1.00 -7.19
N ARG A 100 -1.93 -0.02 -7.54
CA ARG A 100 -1.79 -1.23 -6.76
C ARG A 100 -0.34 -1.52 -6.52
N VAL A 101 0.01 -1.77 -5.26
CA VAL A 101 1.34 -2.23 -4.87
C VAL A 101 1.17 -3.59 -4.20
N LEU A 102 1.66 -4.63 -4.87
CA LEU A 102 1.65 -5.99 -4.36
C LEU A 102 2.81 -6.19 -3.41
N PHE A 103 2.55 -6.79 -2.25
CA PHE A 103 3.52 -6.96 -1.19
C PHE A 103 3.33 -8.28 -0.43
N THR A 104 4.39 -8.68 0.27
CA THR A 104 4.38 -9.80 1.22
C THR A 104 4.90 -9.33 2.58
N VAL A 105 4.66 -10.12 3.62
CA VAL A 105 5.11 -9.83 4.99
C VAL A 105 5.77 -11.07 5.59
N ARG A 106 6.99 -10.93 6.12
CA ARG A 106 7.71 -11.96 6.89
C ARG A 106 8.61 -11.28 7.93
N GLY A 107 8.61 -11.77 9.17
CA GLY A 107 9.52 -11.29 10.21
C GLY A 107 9.41 -9.79 10.52
N GLY A 108 8.22 -9.19 10.39
CA GLY A 108 8.03 -7.75 10.57
C GLY A 108 8.47 -6.89 9.39
N GLU A 109 8.89 -7.48 8.26
CA GLU A 109 9.21 -6.74 7.05
C GLU A 109 8.06 -6.80 6.04
N MET A 110 7.77 -5.66 5.41
CA MET A 110 6.85 -5.51 4.29
C MET A 110 7.66 -5.34 3.00
N ALA A 111 7.73 -6.37 2.17
CA ALA A 111 8.45 -6.30 0.91
C ALA A 111 7.53 -5.88 -0.24
N LEU A 112 7.83 -4.74 -0.88
CA LEU A 112 7.11 -4.24 -2.05
C LEU A 112 7.62 -4.93 -3.32
N LEU A 113 6.78 -5.78 -3.92
CA LEU A 113 7.19 -6.74 -4.95
C LEU A 113 6.95 -6.23 -6.38
N HIS A 114 5.77 -5.67 -6.63
CA HIS A 114 5.33 -5.28 -7.96
C HIS A 114 4.24 -4.21 -7.87
N SER A 115 4.14 -3.36 -8.89
CA SER A 115 3.21 -2.23 -8.86
C SER A 115 2.74 -1.84 -10.25
N PHE A 116 1.50 -1.36 -10.34
CA PHE A 116 0.90 -0.89 -11.59
C PHE A 116 -0.28 0.05 -11.34
N ILE A 117 -0.57 0.93 -12.31
CA ILE A 117 -1.85 1.64 -12.37
C ILE A 117 -2.82 0.82 -13.21
N LYS A 118 -3.93 0.46 -12.59
CA LYS A 118 -4.97 -0.32 -13.22
C LYS A 118 -5.72 0.52 -14.27
N LYS A 119 -5.71 0.07 -15.53
CA LYS A 119 -6.52 0.64 -16.64
C LYS A 119 -7.87 -0.07 -16.85
N SER A 120 -8.07 -1.29 -16.33
CA SER A 120 -9.30 -2.12 -16.49
C SER A 120 -9.80 -2.69 -15.15
N ARG A 121 -10.92 -3.43 -15.04
CA ARG A 121 -11.52 -3.83 -13.72
C ARG A 121 -10.93 -5.08 -13.05
N LYS A 122 -10.24 -5.99 -13.75
CA LYS A 122 -9.59 -7.20 -13.18
C LYS A 122 -8.07 -6.99 -13.03
N THR A 123 -7.44 -7.65 -12.06
CA THR A 123 -5.96 -7.68 -11.99
C THR A 123 -5.48 -8.52 -13.17
N PRO A 124 -4.60 -8.02 -14.05
CA PRO A 124 -4.05 -8.86 -15.10
C PRO A 124 -3.33 -10.06 -14.48
N ILE A 125 -3.60 -11.26 -14.99
CA ILE A 125 -3.03 -12.52 -14.47
C ILE A 125 -1.49 -12.44 -14.44
N LYS A 126 -0.90 -11.81 -15.46
CA LYS A 126 0.56 -11.62 -15.59
C LYS A 126 1.18 -10.84 -14.42
N ASP A 127 0.51 -9.80 -13.92
CA ASP A 127 1.02 -8.98 -12.80
C ASP A 127 1.00 -9.77 -11.49
N LEU A 128 -0.05 -10.59 -11.30
CA LEU A 128 -0.18 -11.47 -10.14
C LEU A 128 0.87 -12.58 -10.16
N GLU A 129 1.08 -13.23 -11.31
CA GLU A 129 2.13 -14.24 -11.47
C GLU A 129 3.53 -13.68 -11.24
N LEU A 130 3.81 -12.48 -11.76
CA LEU A 130 5.09 -11.83 -11.54
C LEU A 130 5.31 -11.50 -10.05
N ALA A 131 4.29 -10.99 -9.37
CA ALA A 131 4.37 -10.76 -7.92
C ALA A 131 4.57 -12.06 -7.13
N ARG A 132 3.91 -13.15 -7.53
CA ARG A 132 4.11 -14.48 -6.91
C ARG A 132 5.55 -14.94 -7.03
N ARG A 133 6.14 -14.91 -8.24
CA ARG A 133 7.55 -15.27 -8.44
C ARG A 133 8.51 -14.45 -7.58
N ARG A 134 8.28 -13.13 -7.48
CA ARG A 134 9.11 -12.24 -6.65
C ARG A 134 8.93 -12.52 -5.16
N LYS A 135 7.71 -12.83 -4.72
CA LYS A 135 7.41 -13.27 -3.36
C LYS A 135 8.21 -14.52 -3.01
N ASP A 136 8.14 -15.55 -3.85
CA ASP A 136 8.78 -16.83 -3.59
C ASP A 136 10.31 -16.68 -3.52
N LEU A 137 10.89 -15.89 -4.42
CA LEU A 137 12.31 -15.52 -4.37
C LEU A 137 12.67 -14.82 -3.04
N TRP A 138 11.91 -13.81 -2.65
CA TRP A 138 12.18 -13.06 -1.42
C TRP A 138 11.99 -13.91 -0.15
N LEU A 139 11.03 -14.83 -0.13
CA LEU A 139 10.81 -15.74 1.00
C LEU A 139 11.82 -16.90 1.07
N SER A 140 12.56 -17.16 -0.01
CA SER A 140 13.59 -18.20 -0.05
C SER A 140 14.97 -17.74 0.45
N GLY A 141 15.21 -16.42 0.47
CA GLY A 141 16.38 -15.80 1.10
C GLY A 141 16.13 -15.49 2.57
#